data_AF-A0A352EFM0-F1
#
_entry.id   AF-A0A352EFM0-F1
#
_cell.length_a   1.000
_cell.length_b   1.000
_cell.length_c   1.000
_cell.angle_alpha   90.00
_cell.angle_beta   90.00
_cell.angle_gamma   90.00
#
_symmetry.space_group_name_H-M   'P 1'
#
loop_
_entity.id
_entity.type
_entity.pdbx_description
1 polymer ?
#
loop_
_entity_poly.entity_id
_entity_poly.type
_entity_poly.pdbx_seq_one_letter_code
_entity_poly.pdbx_strand_id
1 'polypeptide(L)' 'ISRPKITKCIVVEPNSYGYSEPFAGGKRIILLSEGSSGKIIRVQGGWSLIAIGDGRSAWFESEQWKRIYPEYQLK' A
#
# COMPACT_ATOMS: atom_id res chain seq x y z
N ILE A 1 -24.51 8.08 -3.39
CA ILE A 1 -23.56 7.89 -4.53
C ILE A 1 -22.28 7.26 -3.98
N SER A 2 -21.98 6.02 -4.36
CA SER A 2 -20.70 5.37 -4.03
C SER A 2 -19.70 5.69 -5.14
N ARG A 3 -18.64 6.45 -4.84
CA ARG A 3 -17.56 6.70 -5.81
C ARG A 3 -16.61 5.51 -5.77
N PRO A 4 -16.28 4.87 -6.90
CA PRO A 4 -15.28 3.82 -6.93
C PRO A 4 -13.95 4.39 -6.41
N LYS A 5 -13.41 3.80 -5.34
CA LYS A 5 -12.11 4.17 -4.80
C LYS A 5 -11.05 3.29 -5.45
N ILE A 6 -10.12 3.93 -6.13
CA ILE A 6 -8.90 3.28 -6.60
C ILE A 6 -8.10 2.89 -5.36
N THR A 7 -8.02 1.59 -5.13
CA THR A 7 -7.39 1.00 -3.93
C THR A 7 -6.17 0.15 -4.28
N LYS A 8 -5.98 -0.23 -5.54
CA LYS A 8 -4.78 -0.94 -6.00
C LYS A 8 -3.57 -0.01 -5.93
N CYS A 9 -2.46 -0.53 -5.43
CA CYS A 9 -1.20 0.21 -5.32
C CYS A 9 0.00 -0.69 -5.53
N ILE A 10 1.14 -0.08 -5.82
CA ILE A 10 2.46 -0.72 -5.92
C ILE A 10 3.49 0.04 -5.09
N VAL A 11 4.48 -0.69 -4.61
CA VAL A 11 5.71 -0.11 -4.05
C VAL A 11 6.50 0.55 -5.18
N VAL A 12 6.98 1.78 -4.95
CA VAL A 12 7.83 2.52 -5.90
C VAL A 12 9.24 2.80 -5.38
N GLU A 13 9.52 2.41 -4.14
CA GLU A 13 10.86 2.49 -3.56
C GLU A 13 11.53 1.12 -3.56
N PRO A 14 12.87 1.04 -3.58
CA PRO A 14 13.59 -0.24 -3.60
C PRO A 14 13.23 -1.16 -2.44
N ASN A 15 12.93 -0.58 -1.28
CA ASN A 15 12.60 -1.29 -0.05
C ASN A 15 11.47 -0.59 0.69
N SER A 16 10.39 -1.32 0.99
CA SER A 16 9.28 -0.84 1.82
C SER A 16 9.04 -1.79 2.99
N TYR A 17 9.27 -1.30 4.20
CA TYR A 17 9.05 -2.06 5.43
C TYR A 17 7.59 -1.95 5.87
N GLY A 18 6.98 -3.11 6.11
CA GLY A 18 5.64 -3.22 6.68
C GLY A 18 5.69 -3.42 8.19
N TYR A 19 4.87 -2.67 8.92
CA TYR A 19 4.84 -2.63 10.37
C TYR A 19 3.47 -3.08 10.93
N SER A 20 3.44 -3.51 12.19
CA SER A 20 2.20 -3.83 12.91
C SER A 20 1.31 -2.63 13.16
N GLU A 21 1.90 -1.44 13.24
CA GLU A 21 1.27 -0.19 13.63
C GLU A 21 1.81 0.96 12.75
N PRO A 22 1.08 2.09 12.63
CA PRO A 22 1.46 3.20 11.76
C PRO A 22 2.57 4.08 12.37
N PHE A 23 3.70 3.47 12.73
CA PHE A 23 4.93 4.15 13.16
C PHE A 23 6.16 3.28 12.95
N ALA A 24 7.29 3.91 12.58
CA ALA A 24 8.51 3.22 12.17
C ALA A 24 9.23 2.45 13.29
N GLY A 25 8.93 2.74 14.56
CA GLY A 25 9.46 2.04 15.72
C GLY A 25 8.72 0.73 16.06
N GLY A 26 7.63 0.42 15.34
CA GLY A 26 6.82 -0.76 15.60
C GLY A 26 7.49 -2.05 15.14
N LYS A 27 6.86 -3.19 15.43
CA LYS A 27 7.35 -4.49 14.96
C LYS A 27 7.29 -4.56 13.43
N ARG A 28 8.43 -4.86 12.79
CA ARG A 28 8.50 -5.17 11.37
C ARG A 28 7.90 -6.54 11.09
N ILE A 29 6.95 -6.59 10.16
CA ILE A 29 6.23 -7.80 9.76
C ILE A 29 6.76 -8.33 8.43
N ILE A 30 7.12 -7.44 7.52
CA ILE A 30 7.49 -7.79 6.15
C ILE A 30 8.39 -6.71 5.54
N LEU A 31 9.20 -7.11 4.57
CA LEU A 31 9.92 -6.23 3.66
C LEU A 31 9.46 -6.56 2.24
N LEU A 32 9.06 -5.54 1.50
CA LEU A 32 8.65 -5.65 0.10
C LEU A 32 9.58 -4.84 -0.79
N SER A 33 9.89 -5.38 -1.97
CA SER A 33 10.66 -4.68 -2.99
C SER A 33 9.75 -3.83 -3.87
N GLU A 34 10.35 -2.91 -4.63
CA GLU A 34 9.71 -2.19 -5.72
C GLU A 34 8.88 -3.13 -6.62
N GLY A 35 7.74 -2.64 -7.09
CA GLY A 35 6.81 -3.40 -7.94
C GLY A 35 5.88 -4.35 -7.17
N SER A 36 6.13 -4.60 -5.88
CA SER A 36 5.22 -5.38 -5.05
C SER A 36 3.83 -4.72 -5.00
N SER A 37 2.79 -5.50 -5.29
CA SER A 37 1.42 -5.00 -5.37
C SER A 37 0.64 -5.21 -4.08
N GLY A 38 -0.32 -4.33 -3.81
CA GLY A 38 -1.23 -4.46 -2.69
C GLY A 38 -2.53 -3.69 -2.89
N LYS A 39 -3.36 -3.68 -1.84
CA LYS A 39 -4.61 -2.92 -1.80
C LYS A 39 -4.64 -2.04 -0.54
N ILE A 40 -4.75 -0.74 -0.73
CA ILE A 40 -4.93 0.23 0.37
C ILE A 40 -6.28 -0.04 1.04
N ILE A 41 -6.23 -0.39 2.33
CA ILE A 41 -7.39 -0.55 3.21
C ILE A 41 -7.70 0.77 3.91
N ARG A 42 -6.66 1.41 4.47
CA ARG A 42 -6.79 2.63 5.29
C ARG A 42 -5.55 3.51 5.14
N VAL A 43 -5.73 4.81 5.32
CA VAL A 43 -4.63 5.78 5.40
C VAL A 43 -4.76 6.54 6.73
N GLN A 44 -3.65 6.73 7.44
CA GLN A 44 -3.58 7.43 8.72
C GLN A 44 -2.21 8.09 8.88
N GLY A 45 -2.17 9.43 8.98
CA GLY A 45 -0.97 10.16 9.39
C GLY A 45 0.30 9.84 8.59
N GLY A 46 0.22 9.78 7.26
CA GLY A 46 1.35 9.42 6.40
C GLY A 46 1.56 7.91 6.23
N TRP A 47 0.78 7.07 6.92
CA TRP A 47 0.84 5.60 6.80
C TRP A 47 -0.35 5.04 6.02
N SER A 48 -0.11 3.97 5.29
CA SER A 48 -1.12 3.21 4.57
C SER A 48 -1.15 1.78 5.09
N LEU A 49 -2.31 1.33 5.57
CA LEU A 49 -2.56 -0.08 5.86
C LEU A 49 -2.90 -0.76 4.54
N ILE A 50 -2.08 -1.73 4.14
CA ILE A 50 -2.14 -2.36 2.82
C ILE A 50 -2.33 -3.86 2.99
N ALA A 51 -3.36 -4.40 2.34
CA ALA A 51 -3.53 -5.84 2.16
C ALA A 51 -2.55 -6.34 1.10
N ILE A 52 -1.82 -7.39 1.44
CA ILE A 52 -0.78 -8.01 0.60
C ILE A 52 -1.37 -9.33 0.04
N GLY A 53 -0.82 -9.81 -1.08
CA GLY A 53 -1.34 -11.01 -1.77
C GLY A 53 -1.30 -12.31 -0.96
N ASP A 54 -0.57 -12.35 0.16
CA ASP A 54 -0.46 -13.50 1.07
C ASP A 54 -1.54 -13.51 2.18
N GLY A 55 -2.53 -12.61 2.11
CA GLY A 55 -3.62 -12.49 3.07
C GLY A 55 -3.27 -11.68 4.31
N ARG A 56 -2.01 -11.24 4.48
CA ARG A 56 -1.62 -10.34 5.58
C ARG A 56 -1.94 -8.89 5.25
N SER A 57 -1.93 -8.05 6.27
CA SER A 57 -1.96 -6.60 6.13
C SER A 57 -0.90 -5.99 7.04
N ALA A 58 -0.25 -4.94 6.56
CA ALA A 58 0.76 -4.21 7.32
C ALA A 58 0.68 -2.71 7.00
N TRP A 59 1.22 -1.90 7.92
CA TRP A 59 1.34 -0.46 7.76
C TRP A 59 2.65 -0.13 7.04
N PHE A 60 2.56 0.72 6.03
CA PHE A 60 3.70 1.20 5.26
C PHE A 60 3.69 2.72 5.16
N GLU A 61 4.85 3.33 4.94
CA GLU A 61 4.91 4.76 4.61
C GLU A 61 4.20 5.01 3.28
N SER A 62 3.23 5.92 3.28
CA SER A 62 2.35 6.13 2.13
C SER A 62 3.09 6.69 0.92
N GLU A 63 4.20 7.40 1.12
CA GLU A 63 5.00 7.99 0.05
C GLU A 63 5.67 6.92 -0.81
N GLN A 64 5.98 5.75 -0.22
CA GLN A 64 6.61 4.60 -0.87
C GLN A 64 5.62 3.80 -1.74
N TRP A 65 4.33 4.15 -1.73
CA TRP A 65 3.27 3.43 -2.43
C TRP A 65 2.50 4.36 -3.37
N LYS A 66 2.38 3.96 -4.64
CA LYS A 66 1.57 4.69 -5.64
C LYS A 66 0.34 3.89 -6.03
N ARG A 67 -0.78 4.59 -6.20
CA ARG A 67 -2.02 4.00 -6.70
C ARG A 67 -1.88 3.70 -8.18
N ILE A 68 -2.35 2.52 -8.59
CA ILE A 68 -2.46 2.16 -10.00
C ILE A 68 -3.81 2.68 -10.50
N TYR A 69 -3.75 3.61 -11.44
CA TYR A 69 -4.93 4.08 -12.15
C TYR A 69 -5.18 3.14 -13.35
N PRO A 70 -6.41 2.65 -13.56
CA PRO A 70 -6.72 1.91 -14.78
C PRO A 70 -6.47 2.82 -15.99
N GLU A 71 -5.83 2.29 -17.02
CA GLU A 71 -5.77 2.95 -18.31
C GLU A 71 -7.21 3.05 -18.84
N TYR A 72 -7.70 4.29 -19.00
CA TYR A 72 -9.00 4.52 -19.63
C TYR A 72 -8.84 4.26 -21.13
N GLN A 73 -9.17 3.04 -21.54
CA GLN A 73 -9.38 2.71 -22.95
C GLN A 73 -10.71 3.33 -23.38
N LEU A 74 -10.66 4.53 -23.96
CA LEU A 74 -11.78 5.08 -24.72
C LEU A 74 -11.90 4.24 -25.99
N LYS A 75 -12.97 3.43 -26.06
CA LYS A 75 -13.37 2.72 -27.29
C LYS A 75 -14.03 3.68 -28.26
#